data_AF-A0A318NH58-F1
#
_entry.id   AF-A0A318NH58-F1
#
_cell.length_a   1.000
_cell.length_b   1.000
_cell.length_c   1.000
_cell.angle_alpha   90.00
_cell.angle_beta   90.00
_cell.angle_gamma   90.00
#
_symmetry.space_group_name_H-M   'P 1'
#
loop_
_entity.id
_entity.type
_entity.pdbx_description
1 polymer ?
#
loop_
_entity_poly.entity_id
_entity_poly.type
_entity_poly.pdbx_seq_one_letter_code
_entity_poly.pdbx_strand_id
1 'polypeptide(L)'
;MHSVGVFRAASRLARLCPEQVKRIRFRRTNFGRRGLAEEQVYGFLRAVVDELTARDGVEAGLRAENARLKTALSQWQSSFAPRPTRMANAGRWTEPEQRR
;
A
#
# COMPACT_ATOMS: atom_id res chain seq x y z
N MET A 1 -13.70 1.21 -15.17
CA MET A 1 -13.55 1.57 -13.74
C MET A 1 -13.94 0.38 -12.85
N HIS A 2 -13.11 -0.68 -12.75
CA HIS A 2 -13.44 -1.86 -11.92
C HIS A 2 -12.17 -2.45 -11.29
N SER A 3 -11.65 -1.87 -10.21
CA SER A 3 -10.49 -2.45 -9.51
C SER A 3 -10.41 -2.14 -8.02
N VAL A 4 -11.44 -1.54 -7.41
CA VAL A 4 -11.41 -1.15 -5.98
C VAL A 4 -12.04 -2.23 -5.07
N GLY A 5 -12.88 -3.10 -5.61
CA GLY A 5 -13.63 -4.11 -4.84
C GLY A 5 -12.80 -5.32 -4.39
N VAL A 6 -11.86 -5.79 -5.21
CA VAL A 6 -11.08 -7.01 -4.93
C VAL A 6 -10.05 -6.78 -3.82
N PHE A 7 -9.43 -5.60 -3.79
CA PHE A 7 -8.41 -5.25 -2.77
C PHE A 7 -8.97 -5.21 -1.34
N ARG A 8 -10.24 -4.81 -1.17
CA ARG A 8 -10.87 -4.69 0.17
C ARG A 8 -11.29 -6.02 0.79
N ALA A 9 -11.55 -7.06 -0.02
CA ALA A 9 -11.88 -8.39 0.50
C ALA A 9 -10.61 -9.14 0.93
N ALA A 10 -9.54 -9.04 0.14
CA ALA A 10 -8.23 -9.62 0.47
C ALA A 10 -7.58 -8.99 1.71
N SER A 11 -7.90 -7.72 2.03
CA SER A 11 -7.40 -7.05 3.23
C SER A 11 -8.09 -7.46 4.53
N ARG A 12 -9.24 -8.16 4.48
CA ARG A 12 -9.98 -8.62 5.67
C ARG A 12 -9.52 -9.99 6.17
N LEU A 13 -8.88 -10.78 5.31
CA LEU A 13 -8.06 -11.90 5.77
C LEU A 13 -6.77 -11.28 6.27
N ALA A 14 -6.60 -11.22 7.60
CA ALA A 14 -5.36 -10.73 8.20
C ALA A 14 -4.18 -11.43 7.52
N ARG A 15 -3.38 -10.68 6.76
CA ARG A 15 -2.25 -11.26 6.03
C ARG A 15 -1.32 -11.91 7.04
N LEU A 16 -1.02 -13.19 6.82
CA LEU A 16 -0.08 -13.94 7.66
C LEU A 16 1.30 -13.30 7.54
N CYS A 17 1.87 -12.86 8.66
CA CYS A 17 3.19 -12.24 8.70
C CYS A 17 4.28 -13.27 9.09
N PRO A 18 5.55 -13.05 8.71
CA PRO A 18 6.65 -13.97 9.02
C PRO A 18 6.75 -14.31 10.52
N GLU A 19 6.57 -13.31 11.39
CA GLU A 19 6.64 -13.49 12.84
C GLU A 19 5.50 -14.34 13.40
N GLN A 20 4.31 -14.29 12.80
CA GLN A 20 3.21 -15.19 13.16
C GLN A 20 3.58 -16.63 12.83
N VAL A 21 4.16 -16.87 11.65
CA VAL A 21 4.55 -18.23 11.21
C VAL A 21 5.63 -18.82 12.13
N LYS A 22 6.65 -18.03 12.47
CA LYS A 22 7.75 -18.46 13.37
C LYS A 22 7.26 -18.88 14.76
N ARG A 23 6.14 -18.30 15.23
CA ARG A 23 5.59 -18.55 16.57
C ARG A 23 4.68 -19.78 16.62
N ILE A 24 4.23 -20.31 15.49
CA ILE A 24 3.33 -21.47 15.48
C ILE A 24 4.09 -22.71 15.98
N ARG A 25 3.44 -23.43 16.91
CA ARG A 25 3.87 -24.74 17.39
C ARG A 25 2.73 -25.72 17.21
N PHE A 26 3.02 -26.83 16.53
CA PHE A 26 2.05 -27.90 16.35
C PHE A 26 2.09 -28.86 17.54
N ARG A 27 0.92 -29.31 17.99
CA ARG A 27 0.82 -30.40 18.96
C ARG A 27 1.07 -31.73 18.27
N ARG A 28 1.67 -32.68 18.99
CA ARG A 28 1.74 -34.08 18.53
C ARG A 28 0.35 -34.69 18.46
N THR A 29 0.18 -35.64 17.54
CA THR A 29 -1.08 -36.38 17.42
C THR A 29 -1.31 -37.27 18.64
N ASN A 30 -2.58 -37.55 18.93
CA ASN A 30 -2.95 -38.51 19.96
C ASN A 30 -2.42 -39.90 19.62
N PHE A 31 -2.21 -40.71 20.66
CA PHE A 31 -1.77 -42.10 20.52
C PHE A 31 -2.65 -42.88 19.53
N GLY A 32 -2.02 -43.70 18.68
CA GLY A 32 -2.70 -44.46 17.62
C GLY A 32 -2.98 -43.69 16.32
N ARG A 33 -2.68 -42.38 16.25
CA ARG A 33 -2.79 -41.58 15.00
C ARG A 33 -1.40 -41.17 14.50
N ARG A 34 -1.17 -41.32 13.19
CA ARG A 34 0.05 -40.82 12.54
C ARG A 34 -0.07 -39.31 12.29
N GLY A 35 0.98 -38.58 12.64
CA GLY A 35 1.15 -37.16 12.33
C GLY A 35 2.11 -36.95 11.15
N LEU A 36 2.28 -35.69 10.75
CA LEU A 36 3.33 -35.30 9.83
C LEU A 36 4.71 -35.37 10.51
N ALA A 37 5.74 -35.62 9.70
CA ALA A 37 7.13 -35.56 10.12
C ALA A 37 7.49 -34.14 10.59
N GLU A 38 7.92 -34.01 11.84
CA GLU A 38 8.14 -32.72 12.52
C GLU A 38 9.19 -31.88 11.78
N GLU A 39 10.28 -32.53 11.35
CA GLU A 39 11.37 -31.95 10.58
C GLU A 39 10.92 -31.42 9.21
N GLN A 40 10.03 -32.14 8.52
CA GLN A 40 9.52 -31.69 7.22
C GLN A 40 8.59 -30.49 7.38
N VAL A 41 7.73 -30.51 8.41
CA VAL A 41 6.83 -29.40 8.72
C VAL A 41 7.63 -28.14 9.03
N TYR A 42 8.62 -28.21 9.91
CA TYR A 42 9.43 -27.03 10.25
C TYR A 42 10.33 -26.57 9.11
N GLY A 43 10.84 -27.49 8.28
CA GLY A 43 11.55 -27.15 7.04
C GLY A 43 10.67 -26.37 6.08
N PHE A 44 9.42 -26.83 5.87
CA PHE A 44 8.45 -26.12 5.06
C PHE A 44 8.08 -24.74 5.64
N LEU A 45 7.83 -24.65 6.95
CA LEU A 45 7.55 -23.37 7.60
C LEU A 45 8.71 -22.37 7.44
N ARG A 46 9.96 -22.85 7.43
CA ARG A 46 11.11 -21.98 7.18
C ARG A 46 11.08 -21.41 5.77
N ALA A 47 10.83 -22.24 4.75
CA ALA A 47 10.68 -21.77 3.37
C ALA A 47 9.53 -20.76 3.22
N VAL A 48 8.40 -20.98 3.91
CA VAL A 48 7.27 -20.03 3.92
C VAL A 48 7.66 -18.69 4.56
N VAL A 49 8.42 -18.71 5.66
CA VAL A 49 8.93 -17.48 6.30
C VAL A 49 9.85 -16.70 5.34
N ASP A 50 10.75 -17.40 4.66
CA ASP A 50 11.69 -16.78 3.73
C ASP A 50 10.94 -16.15 2.54
N GLU A 51 9.94 -16.84 1.98
CA GLU A 51 9.08 -16.32 0.91
C GLU A 51 8.25 -15.11 1.35
N LEU A 52 7.61 -15.17 2.52
CA LEU A 52 6.84 -14.03 3.05
C LEU A 52 7.74 -12.81 3.26
N THR A 53 8.96 -13.02 3.75
CA THR A 53 9.95 -11.96 3.94
C THR A 53 10.37 -11.34 2.61
N ALA A 54 10.65 -12.16 1.59
CA ALA A 54 11.00 -11.70 0.26
C ALA A 54 9.87 -10.88 -0.37
N ARG A 55 8.63 -11.40 -0.31
CA ARG A 55 7.44 -10.71 -0.83
C ARG A 55 7.21 -9.36 -0.15
N ASP A 56 7.33 -9.31 1.17
CA ASP A 56 7.15 -8.07 1.93
C ASP A 56 8.23 -7.03 1.57
N GLY A 57 9.47 -7.48 1.31
CA GLY A 57 10.55 -6.63 0.79
C GLY A 57 10.25 -6.06 -0.60
N VAL A 58 9.74 -6.88 -1.52
CA VAL A 58 9.32 -6.43 -2.86
C VAL A 58 8.15 -5.42 -2.76
N GLU A 59 7.15 -5.69 -1.92
CA GLU A 59 6.02 -4.77 -1.71
C GLU A 59 6.50 -3.43 -1.15
N ALA A 60 7.43 -3.44 -0.20
CA ALA A 60 8.03 -2.22 0.35
C ALA A 60 8.77 -1.42 -0.72
N GLY A 61 9.57 -2.07 -1.56
CA GLY A 61 10.27 -1.45 -2.68
C GLY A 61 9.31 -0.79 -3.68
N LEU A 62 8.25 -1.50 -4.07
CA LEU A 62 7.22 -0.97 -4.98
C LEU A 62 6.47 0.23 -4.39
N ARG A 63 6.21 0.23 -3.08
CA ARG A 63 5.57 1.35 -2.38
C ARG A 63 6.49 2.57 -2.35
N ALA A 64 7.78 2.37 -2.09
CA ALA A 64 8.77 3.44 -2.08
C ALA A 64 8.89 4.09 -3.48
N GLU A 65 8.95 3.28 -4.53
CA GLU A 65 9.04 3.80 -5.89
C GLU A 65 7.76 4.54 -6.32
N ASN A 66 6.58 4.00 -5.98
CA ASN A 66 5.32 4.70 -6.21
C ASN A 66 5.27 6.06 -5.49
N ALA A 67 5.78 6.15 -4.26
CA ALA A 67 5.86 7.40 -3.53
C ALA A 67 6.78 8.40 -4.24
N ARG A 68 7.96 7.95 -4.67
CA ARG A 68 8.92 8.76 -5.44
C ARG A 68 8.30 9.31 -6.73
N LEU A 69 7.65 8.45 -7.52
CA LEU A 69 7.01 8.86 -8.78
C LEU A 69 5.90 9.89 -8.54
N LYS A 70 5.08 9.71 -7.50
CA LYS A 70 4.04 10.68 -7.13
C LYS A 70 4.62 12.03 -6.72
N THR A 71 5.71 12.03 -5.95
CA THR A 71 6.41 13.26 -5.58
C THR A 71 6.97 13.98 -6.81
N ALA A 72 7.64 13.26 -7.70
CA ALA A 72 8.18 13.83 -8.94
C ALA A 72 7.08 14.44 -9.82
N LEU A 73 5.95 13.72 -9.96
CA LEU A 73 4.79 14.21 -10.70
C LEU A 73 4.22 15.49 -10.07
N SER A 74 4.06 15.52 -8.75
CA SER A 74 3.54 16.70 -8.03
C SER A 74 4.46 17.91 -8.18
N GLN A 75 5.77 17.72 -8.12
CA GLN A 75 6.77 18.79 -8.32
C GLN A 75 6.73 19.33 -9.75
N TRP A 76 6.65 18.44 -10.75
CA TRP A 76 6.49 18.84 -12.14
C TRP A 76 5.18 19.61 -12.33
N GLN A 77 4.05 19.09 -11.86
CA GLN A 77 2.75 19.78 -11.93
C GLN A 77 2.80 21.15 -11.27
N SER A 78 3.47 21.31 -10.13
CA SER A 78 3.60 22.60 -9.45
C SER A 78 4.47 23.60 -10.22
N SER A 79 5.45 23.11 -10.98
CA SER A 79 6.37 23.94 -11.79
C SER A 79 5.73 24.41 -13.10
N PHE A 80 4.78 23.65 -13.63
CA PHE A 80 4.13 23.90 -14.92
C PHE A 80 2.65 24.30 -14.80
N ALA A 81 2.07 24.31 -13.60
CA ALA A 81 0.73 24.82 -13.38
C ALA A 81 0.70 26.34 -13.62
N PRO A 82 -0.16 26.85 -14.52
CA PRO A 82 -0.39 28.28 -14.63
C PRO A 82 -0.84 28.79 -13.26
N ARG A 83 -0.14 29.81 -12.73
CA ARG A 83 -0.58 30.49 -11.50
C ARG A 83 -2.02 30.93 -11.75
N PRO A 84 -3.03 30.48 -10.95
CA PRO A 84 -4.37 30.99 -11.12
C PRO A 84 -4.27 32.49 -10.92
N THR A 85 -4.49 33.23 -12.00
CA THR A 85 -4.31 34.67 -12.07
C THR A 85 -5.30 35.28 -11.09
N ARG A 86 -4.88 35.49 -9.84
CA ARG A 86 -5.68 36.09 -8.76
C ARG A 86 -5.93 37.59 -9.01
N MET A 87 -5.77 38.05 -10.25
CA MET A 87 -5.89 39.44 -10.70
C MET A 87 -6.79 39.61 -11.94
N ALA A 88 -7.54 38.59 -12.37
CA ALA A 88 -8.53 38.77 -13.45
C ALA A 88 -9.88 39.32 -12.96
N ASN A 89 -10.10 39.48 -11.65
CA ASN A 89 -11.40 39.92 -11.10
C ASN A 89 -11.31 41.02 -10.02
N ALA A 90 -10.14 41.66 -9.86
CA ALA A 90 -9.99 42.84 -9.03
C ALA A 90 -9.95 44.08 -9.95
N GLY A 91 -11.09 44.74 -10.14
CA GLY A 91 -11.10 46.12 -10.64
C GLY A 91 -11.84 46.44 -11.95
N ARG A 92 -12.67 45.55 -12.52
CA ARG A 92 -13.51 45.89 -13.68
C ARG A 92 -14.99 46.06 -13.33
N TRP A 93 -15.29 46.76 -12.24
CA TRP A 93 -16.59 47.43 -11.99
C TRP A 93 -16.36 48.57 -11.00
N THR A 94 -15.58 49.57 -11.39
CA THR A 94 -15.76 50.93 -10.86
C THR A 94 -16.43 51.72 -11.95
N GLU A 95 -17.75 51.80 -11.79
CA GLU A 95 -18.72 52.62 -12.49
C GLU A 95 -18.26 54.09 -12.56
N PRO A 96 -18.18 54.72 -13.75
CA PRO A 96 -17.94 56.15 -13.83
C PRO A 96 -19.27 56.92 -13.80
N GLU A 97 -19.24 57.97 -12.98
CA GLU A 97 -20.02 59.20 -13.07
C GLU A 97 -21.52 59.16 -12.75
N GLN A 98 -21.80 59.54 -11.51
CA GLN A 98 -22.70 60.68 -11.26
C GLN A 98 -22.33 61.86 -12.19
N ARG A 99 -23.28 62.30 -13.04
CA ARG A 99 -23.45 63.71 -13.39
C ARG A 99 -24.94 64.05 -13.45
N ARG A 100 -25.31 64.89 -12.48
CA ARG A 100 -26.39 65.90 -12.39
C ARG A 100 -27.60 65.77 -13.30
#